data_AF-A0A414CET8-F1
#
_entry.id   AF-A0A414CET8-F1
#
_cell.length_a   1.000
_cell.length_b   1.000
_cell.length_c   1.000
_cell.angle_alpha   90.00
_cell.angle_beta   90.00
_cell.angle_gamma   90.00
#
_symmetry.space_group_name_H-M   'P 1'
#
loop_
_entity.id
_entity.type
_entity.pdbx_description
1 polymer ?
#
loop_
_entity_poly.entity_id
_entity_poly.type
_entity_poly.pdbx_seq_one_letter_code
_entity_poly.pdbx_strand_id
1 'polypeptide(L)'
;MLEILGEDRERIEELHREIKKEQERIAIRSLIATQKALMMLEGMSLQVTLGGQSEKMRSFATSTLVSDLKDGFTGGAADAVETALKSVKKPILLSPIKGGM
;
A
#
# COMPACT_ATOMS: atom_id res chain seq x y z
N MET A 1 -37.03 -23.36 -46.63
CA MET A 1 -35.67 -23.94 -46.47
C MET A 1 -34.58 -22.87 -46.50
N LEU A 2 -34.65 -21.86 -47.39
CA LEU A 2 -33.70 -20.74 -47.43
C LEU A 2 -33.82 -19.76 -46.23
N GLU A 3 -35.02 -19.49 -45.72
CA GLU A 3 -35.23 -18.61 -44.55
C GLU A 3 -34.63 -19.18 -43.25
N ILE A 4 -34.73 -20.50 -43.05
CA ILE A 4 -34.17 -21.19 -41.87
C ILE A 4 -32.63 -21.06 -41.85
N LEU A 5 -32.00 -21.13 -43.03
CA LEU A 5 -30.54 -20.97 -43.17
C LEU A 5 -30.09 -19.51 -42.91
N GLY A 6 -30.97 -18.53 -43.15
CA GLY A 6 -30.73 -17.11 -42.88
C GLY A 6 -30.84 -16.77 -41.38
N GLU A 7 -31.88 -17.26 -40.71
CA GLU A 7 -32.06 -17.11 -39.25
C GLU A 7 -30.91 -17.72 -38.45
N ASP A 8 -30.41 -18.90 -38.86
CA ASP A 8 -29.29 -19.56 -38.19
C ASP A 8 -27.99 -18.75 -38.32
N ARG A 9 -27.78 -18.08 -39.45
CA ARG A 9 -26.62 -17.21 -39.65
C ARG A 9 -26.69 -15.96 -38.76
N GLU A 10 -27.85 -15.32 -38.67
CA GLU A 10 -28.04 -14.15 -37.81
C GLU A 10 -27.83 -14.50 -36.32
N ARG A 11 -28.35 -15.65 -35.88
CA ARG A 11 -28.10 -16.16 -34.51
C ARG A 11 -26.62 -16.43 -34.25
N ILE A 12 -25.90 -17.02 -35.19
CA ILE A 12 -24.44 -17.26 -35.05
C ILE A 12 -23.69 -15.94 -34.95
N GLU A 13 -24.04 -14.94 -35.76
CA GLU A 13 -23.42 -13.61 -35.71
C GLU A 13 -23.70 -12.91 -34.37
N GLU A 14 -24.92 -13.06 -33.83
CA GLU A 14 -25.27 -12.51 -32.52
C GLU A 14 -24.53 -13.21 -31.37
N LEU A 15 -24.43 -14.54 -31.39
CA LEU A 15 -23.63 -15.29 -30.41
C LEU A 15 -22.16 -14.88 -30.46
N HIS A 16 -21.57 -14.69 -31.65
CA HIS A 16 -20.20 -14.20 -31.79
C HIS A 16 -20.04 -12.78 -31.23
N ARG A 17 -21.03 -11.90 -31.40
CA ARG A 17 -21.01 -10.55 -30.80
C ARG A 17 -21.02 -10.63 -29.28
N GLU A 18 -21.88 -11.47 -28.70
CA GLU A 18 -21.97 -11.63 -27.24
C GLU A 18 -20.71 -12.28 -26.64
N ILE A 19 -20.12 -13.27 -27.31
CA ILE A 19 -18.84 -13.86 -26.89
C ILE A 19 -17.72 -12.81 -26.87
N LYS A 20 -17.62 -11.96 -27.90
CA LYS A 20 -16.61 -10.89 -27.95
C LYS A 20 -16.80 -9.88 -26.82
N LYS A 21 -18.05 -9.47 -26.54
CA LYS A 21 -18.35 -8.58 -25.40
C LYS A 21 -17.96 -9.22 -24.07
N GLU A 22 -18.19 -10.52 -23.89
CA GLU A 22 -17.80 -11.21 -22.67
C GLU A 22 -16.28 -11.34 -22.53
N GLN A 23 -15.56 -11.62 -23.63
CA GLN A 23 -14.10 -11.61 -23.64
C GLN A 23 -13.54 -10.25 -23.24
N GLU A 24 -14.11 -9.16 -23.75
CA GLU A 24 -13.74 -7.79 -23.37
C GLU A 24 -14.00 -7.54 -21.88
N ARG A 25 -15.15 -7.97 -21.34
CA ARG A 25 -15.46 -7.86 -19.90
C ARG A 25 -14.46 -8.62 -19.04
N ILE A 26 -14.09 -9.83 -19.43
CA ILE A 26 -13.08 -10.64 -18.72
C ILE A 26 -11.73 -9.93 -18.75
N ALA A 27 -11.30 -9.43 -19.92
CA ALA A 27 -10.04 -8.72 -20.06
C ALA A 27 -9.97 -7.46 -19.20
N ILE A 28 -11.05 -6.67 -19.14
CA ILE A 28 -11.14 -5.47 -18.29
C ILE A 28 -11.04 -5.87 -16.81
N ARG A 29 -11.79 -6.90 -16.39
CA ARG A 29 -11.76 -7.38 -15.00
C ARG A 29 -10.38 -7.90 -14.61
N SER A 30 -9.70 -8.63 -15.49
CA SER A 30 -8.35 -9.12 -15.22
C SER A 30 -7.36 -7.96 -15.09
N LEU A 31 -7.43 -6.96 -15.97
CA LEU A 31 -6.57 -5.77 -15.88
C LEU A 31 -6.77 -5.02 -14.55
N ILE A 32 -8.02 -4.81 -14.14
CA ILE A 32 -8.35 -4.16 -12.86
C ILE A 32 -7.80 -4.99 -11.69
N ALA A 33 -7.96 -6.31 -11.72
CA ALA A 33 -7.47 -7.20 -10.66
C ALA A 33 -5.94 -7.16 -10.57
N THR A 34 -5.24 -7.21 -11.71
CA THR A 34 -3.78 -7.08 -11.76
C THR A 34 -3.31 -5.74 -11.20
N GLN A 35 -3.95 -4.63 -11.60
CA GLN A 35 -3.57 -3.31 -11.11
C GLN A 35 -3.78 -3.19 -9.60
N LYS A 36 -4.88 -3.73 -9.08
CA LYS A 36 -5.10 -3.79 -7.63
C LYS A 36 -4.01 -4.57 -6.93
N ALA A 37 -3.64 -5.76 -7.44
CA ALA A 37 -2.59 -6.57 -6.85
C ALA A 37 -1.23 -5.84 -6.82
N LEU A 38 -0.88 -5.12 -7.88
CA LEU A 38 0.35 -4.30 -7.92
C LEU A 38 0.31 -3.19 -6.87
N MET A 39 -0.80 -2.46 -6.75
CA MET A 39 -0.96 -1.42 -5.73
C MET A 39 -0.85 -1.99 -4.30
N MET A 40 -1.38 -3.19 -4.06
CA MET A 40 -1.24 -3.87 -2.76
C MET A 40 0.23 -4.15 -2.45
N LEU A 41 0.97 -4.69 -3.43
CA LEU A 41 2.40 -5.01 -3.28
C LEU A 41 3.23 -3.76 -2.99
N GLU A 42 3.01 -2.68 -3.74
CA GLU A 42 3.64 -1.38 -3.50
C GLU A 42 3.31 -0.84 -2.10
N GLY A 43 2.04 -0.94 -1.71
CA GLY A 43 1.58 -0.52 -0.39
C GLY A 43 2.26 -1.27 0.76
N MET A 44 2.42 -2.59 0.63
CA MET A 44 3.15 -3.43 1.60
C MET A 44 4.63 -3.07 1.65
N SER A 45 5.27 -2.91 0.49
CA SER A 45 6.68 -2.52 0.40
C SER A 45 6.92 -1.17 1.09
N LEU A 46 6.07 -0.19 0.80
CA LEU A 46 6.13 1.12 1.44
C LEU A 46 5.89 1.03 2.95
N GLN A 47 4.96 0.19 3.41
CA GLN A 47 4.68 -0.01 4.83
C GLN A 47 5.92 -0.55 5.59
N VAL A 48 6.71 -1.42 4.97
CA VAL A 48 7.99 -1.89 5.54
C VAL A 48 8.98 -0.73 5.66
N THR A 49 9.14 0.07 4.60
CA THR A 49 10.02 1.26 4.63
C THR A 49 9.60 2.23 5.73
N LEU A 50 8.30 2.52 5.84
CA LEU A 50 7.74 3.40 6.88
C LEU A 50 7.99 2.85 8.29
N GLY A 51 7.84 1.53 8.49
CA GLY A 51 8.20 0.88 9.75
C GLY A 51 9.67 1.08 10.13
N GLY A 52 10.57 0.99 9.15
CA GLY A 52 11.99 1.28 9.35
C GLY A 52 12.27 2.75 9.68
N GLN A 53 11.58 3.69 9.02
CA GLN A 53 11.69 5.12 9.32
C GLN A 53 11.15 5.46 10.72
N SER A 54 10.02 4.88 11.10
CA SER A 54 9.48 4.99 12.46
C SER A 54 10.50 4.56 13.51
N GLU A 55 11.20 3.46 13.27
CA GLU A 55 12.23 2.97 14.19
C GLU A 55 13.45 3.88 14.25
N LYS A 56 13.89 4.41 13.10
CA LYS A 56 14.96 5.42 13.04
C LYS A 56 14.60 6.69 13.81
N MET A 57 13.37 7.19 13.65
CA MET A 57 12.88 8.37 14.39
C MET A 57 12.89 8.13 15.90
N ARG A 58 12.42 6.95 16.35
CA ARG A 58 12.50 6.58 17.77
C ARG A 58 13.95 6.56 18.24
N SER A 59 14.80 5.82 17.52
CA SER A 59 16.20 5.61 17.89
C SER A 59 16.98 6.93 17.94
N PHE A 60 16.71 7.85 17.02
CA PHE A 60 17.27 9.19 17.03
C PHE A 60 16.93 9.94 18.32
N ALA A 61 15.65 9.93 18.73
CA ALA A 61 15.24 10.57 19.98
C ALA A 61 15.80 9.87 21.22
N THR A 62 15.71 8.54 21.30
CA THR A 62 16.02 7.78 22.52
C THR A 62 17.50 7.51 22.72
N SER A 63 18.33 7.66 21.68
CA SER A 63 19.76 7.34 21.72
C SER A 63 20.62 8.52 21.26
N THR A 64 20.45 8.96 20.00
CA THR A 64 21.30 10.01 19.42
C THR A 64 21.17 11.32 20.19
N LEU A 65 19.94 11.84 20.35
CA LEU A 65 19.73 13.10 21.08
C LEU A 65 20.11 13.00 22.56
N VAL A 66 19.89 11.84 23.21
CA VAL A 66 20.31 11.63 24.60
C VAL A 66 21.83 11.75 24.72
N SER A 67 22.56 11.12 23.80
CA SER A 67 24.02 11.19 23.76
C SER A 67 24.51 12.60 23.44
N ASP A 68 23.93 13.25 22.44
CA ASP A 68 24.34 14.57 21.97
C ASP A 68 24.09 15.67 23.01
N LEU A 69 23.05 15.51 23.85
CA LEU A 69 22.66 16.49 24.87
C LEU A 69 23.20 16.18 26.27
N LYS A 70 23.91 15.07 26.46
CA LYS A 70 24.36 14.58 27.78
C LYS A 70 25.11 15.63 28.60
N ASP A 71 25.95 16.42 27.93
CA ASP A 71 26.79 17.44 28.57
C ASP A 71 26.22 18.87 28.44
N GLY A 72 25.07 19.03 27.77
CA GLY A 72 24.40 20.31 27.59
C GLY A 72 23.57 20.74 28.81
N PHE A 73 23.26 19.81 29.70
CA PHE A 73 22.49 20.03 30.93
C PHE A 73 23.20 19.43 32.14
N THR A 74 22.86 19.89 33.34
CA THR A 74 23.40 19.35 34.59
C THR A 74 22.30 19.18 35.65
N GLY A 75 22.56 18.33 36.65
CA GLY A 75 21.64 18.06 37.74
C GLY A 75 20.27 17.54 37.27
N GLY A 76 19.21 17.90 37.98
CA GLY A 76 17.86 17.41 37.68
C GLY A 76 17.32 17.77 36.28
N ALA A 77 17.89 18.80 35.62
CA ALA A 77 17.55 19.10 34.24
C ALA A 77 18.08 18.04 33.26
N ALA A 78 19.30 17.53 33.50
CA ALA A 78 19.86 16.43 32.71
C ALA A 78 19.02 15.16 32.87
N ASP A 79 18.65 14.83 34.12
CA ASP A 79 17.81 13.67 34.42
C ASP A 79 16.43 13.75 33.74
N ALA A 80 15.82 14.94 33.76
CA ALA A 80 14.52 15.19 33.13
C ALA A 80 14.58 15.04 31.60
N VAL A 81 15.61 15.59 30.96
CA VAL A 81 15.81 15.49 29.50
C VAL A 81 16.05 14.04 29.09
N GLU A 82 16.94 13.34 29.78
CA GLU A 82 17.24 11.92 29.50
C GLU A 82 15.97 11.06 29.63
N THR A 83 15.20 11.27 30.70
CA THR A 83 13.93 10.57 30.93
C THR A 83 12.92 10.86 29.82
N ALA A 84 12.74 12.15 29.48
CA ALA A 84 11.80 12.56 28.45
C ALA A 84 12.15 11.94 27.08
N LEU A 85 13.42 12.01 26.68
CA LEU A 85 13.87 11.49 25.38
C LEU A 85 13.80 9.96 25.30
N LYS A 86 14.18 9.24 26.37
CA LYS A 86 14.05 7.78 26.43
C LYS A 86 12.60 7.30 26.43
N SER A 87 11.65 8.16 26.83
CA SER A 87 10.23 7.85 26.83
C SER A 87 9.54 8.01 25.47
N VAL A 88 10.23 8.57 24.46
CA VAL A 88 9.66 8.82 23.13
C VAL A 88 9.22 7.50 22.50
N LYS A 89 7.91 7.40 22.23
CA LYS A 89 7.31 6.24 21.60
C LYS A 89 7.59 6.20 20.10
N LYS A 90 7.61 4.99 19.54
CA LYS A 90 7.71 4.80 18.10
C LYS A 90 6.49 5.43 17.41
N PRO A 91 6.65 6.36 16.46
CA PRO A 91 5.53 6.90 15.70
C PRO A 91 4.92 5.82 14.79
N ILE A 92 3.61 5.87 14.58
CA ILE A 92 2.91 4.97 13.67
C ILE A 92 2.81 5.66 12.31
N LEU A 93 3.58 5.18 11.35
CA LEU A 93 3.55 5.64 9.97
C LEU A 93 2.82 4.58 9.13
N LEU A 94 1.71 4.99 8.50
CA LEU A 94 0.88 4.13 7.68
C LEU A 94 1.04 4.49 6.21
N SER A 95 1.05 3.46 5.36
CA SER A 95 1.06 3.63 3.91
C SER A 95 -0.21 4.36 3.45
N PRO A 96 -0.11 5.42 2.63
CA PRO A 96 -1.27 6.11 2.07
C PRO A 96 -1.94 5.33 0.92
N ILE A 97 -1.28 4.26 0.43
CA ILE A 97 -1.79 3.45 -0.68
C ILE A 97 -2.93 2.57 -0.16
N LYS A 98 -4.16 2.89 -0.59
CA LYS A 98 -5.36 2.15 -0.19
C LYS A 98 -5.31 0.72 -0.73
N GLY A 99 -5.47 -0.25 0.16
CA GLY A 99 -5.46 -1.69 -0.15
C GLY A 99 -4.15 -2.42 0.16
N GLY A 100 -3.06 -1.72 0.49
CA GLY A 100 -1.76 -2.32 0.82
C GLY A 100 -1.61 -2.89 2.24
N MET A 101 -2.72 -3.09 2.96
CA MET A 101 -2.75 -3.76 4.27
C MET A 101 -3.64 -5.00 4.21
#